data_AF-A0A2K5ARN9-F1
#
_entry.id   AF-A0A2K5ARN9-F1
#
_cell.length_a   1.000
_cell.length_b   1.000
_cell.length_c   1.000
_cell.angle_alpha   90.00
_cell.angle_beta   90.00
_cell.angle_gamma   90.00
#
_symmetry.space_group_name_H-M   'P 1'
#
loop_
_entity.id
_entity.type
_entity.pdbx_description
1 polymer ?
#
loop_
_entity_poly.entity_id
_entity_poly.type
_entity_poly.pdbx_seq_one_letter_code
_entity_poly.pdbx_strand_id
1 'polypeptide(L)' 'MKRSIVSPVDANIDVPIIEKRNGQIISINNNMLQLMDLETFEVFETDSIEEDAKAKIKQGAQVEYWRVLGRNRVMRVKEQ' A
#
# COMPACT_ATOMS: atom_id res chain seq x y z
N MET A 1 -44.32 16.08 -13.49
CA MET A 1 -44.12 14.63 -13.64
C MET A 1 -42.68 14.31 -13.26
N LYS A 2 -42.44 13.72 -12.08
CA LYS A 2 -41.08 13.36 -11.63
C LYS A 2 -40.64 12.11 -12.40
N ARG A 3 -39.64 12.23 -13.27
CA ARG A 3 -38.93 11.08 -13.84
C ARG A 3 -37.84 10.67 -12.86
N SER A 4 -38.11 9.67 -12.02
CA SER A 4 -37.04 8.96 -11.31
C SER A 4 -36.37 8.02 -12.31
N ILE A 5 -35.12 8.30 -12.63
CA ILE A 5 -34.22 7.33 -13.26
C ILE A 5 -33.78 6.42 -12.12
N VAL A 6 -34.30 5.20 -12.10
CA VAL A 6 -33.79 4.15 -11.22
C VAL A 6 -32.66 3.48 -11.99
N SER A 7 -31.41 3.79 -11.65
CA SER A 7 -30.27 3.05 -12.18
C SER A 7 -30.37 1.58 -11.72
N PRO A 8 -30.03 0.59 -12.57
CA PRO A 8 -30.04 -0.81 -12.19
C PRO A 8 -29.10 -1.05 -11.01
N VAL A 9 -29.58 -1.79 -10.00
CA VAL A 9 -28.79 -2.21 -8.82
C VAL A 9 -27.92 -3.45 -9.11
N ASP A 10 -27.93 -3.96 -10.34
CA ASP A 10 -27.34 -5.24 -10.74
C ASP A 10 -25.96 -5.10 -11.43
N ALA A 11 -25.22 -4.04 -11.14
CA ALA A 11 -23.84 -3.92 -11.63
C ALA A 11 -22.91 -4.81 -10.78
N ASN A 12 -22.30 -5.82 -11.39
CA ASN A 12 -21.20 -6.56 -10.77
C ASN A 12 -20.00 -5.61 -10.62
N ILE A 13 -19.50 -5.46 -9.39
CA ILE A 13 -18.35 -4.62 -9.07
C ILE A 13 -17.19 -5.57 -8.72
N ASP A 14 -16.09 -5.46 -9.46
CA ASP A 14 -14.86 -6.18 -9.14
C ASP A 14 -14.23 -5.59 -7.86
N VAL A 15 -14.11 -6.41 -6.82
CA VAL A 15 -13.44 -6.03 -5.57
C VAL A 15 -11.99 -6.48 -5.62
N PRO A 16 -11.01 -5.57 -5.62
CA PRO A 16 -9.60 -5.96 -5.63
C PRO A 16 -9.22 -6.61 -4.30
N ILE A 17 -8.46 -7.71 -4.37
CA ILE A 17 -7.89 -8.35 -3.18
C ILE A 17 -6.70 -7.50 -2.71
N ILE A 18 -6.72 -7.15 -1.42
CA ILE A 18 -5.67 -6.36 -0.75
C ILE A 18 -4.95 -7.26 0.24
N GLU A 19 -3.67 -7.51 0.00
CA GLU A 19 -2.81 -8.26 0.91
C GLU A 19 -2.04 -7.29 1.82
N LYS A 20 -2.29 -7.37 3.13
CA LYS A 20 -1.57 -6.55 4.12
C LYS A 20 -0.36 -7.32 4.63
N ARG A 21 0.84 -6.78 4.43
CA ARG A 21 2.10 -7.42 4.76
C ARG A 21 3.00 -6.48 5.54
N ASN A 22 3.99 -7.06 6.22
CA ASN A 22 4.96 -6.33 7.01
C ASN A 22 6.32 -6.36 6.32
N GLY A 23 6.98 -5.22 6.29
CA GLY A 23 8.30 -5.10 5.71
C GLY A 23 9.21 -4.18 6.51
N GLN A 24 10.48 -4.15 6.14
CA GLN A 24 11.48 -3.26 6.69
C GLN A 24 12.12 -2.41 5.60
N ILE A 25 12.33 -1.13 5.87
CA ILE A 25 12.99 -0.23 4.94
C ILE A 25 14.50 -0.47 4.97
N ILE A 26 15.07 -0.86 3.83
CA ILE A 26 16.51 -1.09 3.69
C ILE A 26 17.24 0.22 3.37
N SER A 27 16.71 1.01 2.45
CA SER A 27 17.32 2.27 1.99
C SER A 27 16.27 3.23 1.40
N ILE A 28 16.62 4.52 1.32
CA ILE A 28 15.77 5.60 0.82
C ILE A 28 16.58 6.39 -0.20
N ASN A 29 16.17 6.37 -1.48
CA ASN A 29 16.89 7.01 -2.58
C ASN A 29 15.96 7.97 -3.34
N ASN A 30 16.12 9.28 -3.20
CA ASN A 30 15.47 10.32 -4.02
C ASN A 30 13.98 10.04 -4.38
N ASN A 31 13.17 9.64 -3.39
CA ASN A 31 11.74 9.24 -3.46
C ASN A 31 11.42 7.75 -3.66
N MET A 32 12.40 6.90 -3.88
CA MET A 32 12.21 5.45 -3.97
C MET A 32 12.64 4.78 -2.66
N LEU A 33 11.78 3.94 -2.10
CA LEU A 33 12.09 3.13 -0.93
C LEU A 33 12.43 1.72 -1.37
N GLN A 34 13.55 1.22 -0.87
CA GLN A 34 13.86 -0.19 -0.94
C GLN A 34 13.30 -0.87 0.31
N LEU A 35 12.44 -1.86 0.11
CA LEU A 35 11.65 -2.51 1.16
C LEU A 35 11.87 -4.02 1.08
N MET A 36 12.11 -4.63 2.24
CA MET A 36 12.20 -6.08 2.40
C MET A 36 10.93 -6.58 3.06
N ASP A 37 10.23 -7.52 2.42
CA ASP A 37 9.13 -8.23 3.07
C ASP A 37 9.67 -9.17 4.17
N LEU A 38 9.08 -9.13 5.36
CA LEU A 38 9.58 -9.88 6.52
C LEU A 38 9.19 -11.36 6.52
N GLU A 39 8.27 -11.78 5.66
CA GLU A 39 7.82 -13.18 5.57
C GLU A 39 8.57 -13.93 4.46
N THR A 40 8.77 -13.28 3.32
CA THR A 40 9.36 -13.87 2.10
C THR A 40 10.80 -13.43 1.86
N PHE A 41 11.28 -12.40 2.57
CA PHE A 41 12.59 -11.78 2.36
C PHE A 41 12.78 -11.21 0.93
N GLU A 42 11.68 -11.06 0.18
CA GLU A 42 11.69 -10.41 -1.13
C GLU A 42 12.02 -8.93 -0.95
N VAL A 43 12.99 -8.43 -1.73
CA VAL A 43 13.35 -7.02 -1.76
C VAL A 43 12.78 -6.39 -3.02
N PHE A 44 12.04 -5.31 -2.84
CA PHE A 44 11.44 -4.56 -3.93
C PHE A 44 11.54 -3.06 -3.67
N GLU A 45 11.32 -2.28 -4.72
CA GLU A 45 11.31 -0.84 -4.66
C GLU A 45 9.88 -0.31 -4.78
N THR A 46 9.55 0.72 -4.00
CA THR A 46 8.26 1.42 -4.10
C THR A 46 8.42 2.90 -3.80
N ASP A 47 7.76 3.73 -4.60
CA ASP A 47 7.58 5.17 -4.40
C ASP A 47 6.21 5.50 -3.77
N SER A 48 5.34 4.50 -3.67
CA SER A 48 3.94 4.64 -3.27
C SER A 48 3.84 4.60 -1.76
N ILE A 49 3.86 5.78 -1.14
CA ILE A 49 3.85 5.97 0.31
C ILE A 49 2.66 6.86 0.69
N GLU A 50 1.90 6.44 1.70
CA GLU A 50 0.87 7.24 2.35
C GLU A 50 1.46 8.56 2.88
N GLU A 51 0.74 9.68 2.73
CA GLU A 51 1.25 11.00 3.14
C GLU A 51 1.62 11.07 4.63
N ASP A 52 0.78 10.49 5.48
CA ASP A 52 1.02 10.41 6.93
C ASP A 52 2.24 9.56 7.28
N ALA A 53 2.55 8.55 6.46
CA ALA A 53 3.70 7.70 6.67
C ALA A 53 5.00 8.37 6.23
N LYS A 54 4.98 9.21 5.18
CA LYS A 54 6.19 9.85 4.59
C LYS A 54 7.07 10.53 5.63
N ALA A 55 6.48 11.28 6.57
CA ALA A 55 7.23 11.99 7.61
C ALA A 55 7.93 11.06 8.62
N LYS A 56 7.46 9.82 8.75
CA LYS A 56 7.95 8.82 9.70
C LYS A 56 8.89 7.78 9.07
N ILE A 57 9.01 7.77 7.75
CA ILE A 57 9.90 6.85 7.02
C ILE A 57 11.34 7.08 7.47
N LYS A 58 11.99 6.02 7.97
CA LYS A 58 13.40 6.00 8.33
C LYS A 58 14.01 4.67 7.90
N GLN A 59 15.29 4.70 7.57
CA GLN A 59 16.02 3.46 7.30
C GLN A 59 15.98 2.54 8.52
N GLY A 60 15.75 1.25 8.29
CA GLY A 60 15.61 0.23 9.33
C GLY A 60 14.24 0.17 10.00
N ALA A 61 13.34 1.14 9.75
CA ALA A 61 12.00 1.11 10.33
C ALA A 61 11.14 -0.01 9.72
N GLN A 62 10.30 -0.63 10.57
CA GLN A 62 9.30 -1.58 10.12
C GLN A 62 8.05 -0.85 9.66
N VAL A 63 7.42 -1.34 8.61
CA VAL A 63 6.23 -0.73 8.01
C VAL A 63 5.20 -1.78 7.65
N GLU A 64 3.94 -1.37 7.62
CA GLU A 64 2.87 -2.13 6.99
C GLU A 64 2.68 -1.60 5.56
N TYR A 65 2.72 -2.52 4.61
CA TYR A 65 2.47 -2.22 3.21
C TYR A 65 1.35 -3.12 2.67
N TRP A 66 0.63 -2.61 1.69
CA TRP A 66 -0.44 -3.33 1.02
C TRP A 66 0.02 -3.70 -0.39
N ARG A 67 -0.14 -4.97 -0.76
CA ARG A 67 0.02 -5.46 -2.13
C ARG A 67 -1.37 -5.55 -2.76
N VAL A 68 -1.58 -4.75 -3.81
CA VAL A 68 -2.84 -4.67 -4.55
C VAL A 68 -2.55 -4.84 -6.03
N LEU A 69 -2.99 -5.96 -6.62
CA LEU A 69 -2.78 -6.28 -8.04
C LEU A 69 -1.32 -6.09 -8.50
N GLY A 70 -0.36 -6.53 -7.69
CA GLY A 70 1.08 -6.41 -7.97
C GLY A 70 1.72 -5.06 -7.65
N ARG A 71 0.94 -4.06 -7.18
CA ARG A 71 1.46 -2.77 -6.70
C ARG A 71 1.62 -2.79 -5.19
N ASN A 72 2.79 -2.38 -4.71
CA ASN A 72 3.08 -2.31 -3.28
C ASN A 72 2.98 -0.86 -2.80
N ARG A 73 2.10 -0.59 -1.82
CA ARG A 73 1.91 0.73 -1.21
C ARG A 73 2.21 0.69 0.27
N VAL A 74 3.08 1.56 0.75
CA VAL A 74 3.40 1.71 2.17
C VAL A 74 2.30 2.52 2.84
N MET A 75 1.63 1.93 3.83
CA MET A 75 0.46 2.56 4.49
C MET A 75 0.84 3.24 5.78
N ARG A 76 1.66 2.59 6.61
CA ARG A 76 2.06 3.12 7.91
C ARG A 76 3.40 2.59 8.36
N VAL A 77 4.11 3.40 9.14
CA VAL A 77 5.30 2.98 9.87
C VAL A 77 4.87 2.36 11.19
N LYS A 78 5.32 1.13 11.46
CA LYS A 78 5.18 0.48 12.76
C LYS A 78 6.34 0.94 13.62
N GLU A 79 6.09 1.92 14.48
CA GLU A 79 7.01 2.23 15.58
C GLU A 79 7.06 1.02 16.53
N GLN A 80 8.26 0.64 16.96
CA GLN A 80 8.45 -0.33 18.05
C GLN A 80 8.10 0.31 19.39
#